data_AF-A0A0F3NE92-F1
#
_entry.id   AF-A0A0F3NE92-F1
#
_cell.length_a   1.000
_cell.length_b   1.000
_cell.length_c   1.000
_cell.angle_alpha   90.00
_cell.angle_beta   90.00
_cell.angle_gamma   90.00
#
_symmetry.space_group_name_H-M   'P 1'
#
loop_
_entity.id
_entity.type
_entity.pdbx_description
1 polymer ?
#
loop_
_entity_poly.entity_id
_entity_poly.type
_entity_poly.pdbx_seq_one_letter_code
_entity_poly.pdbx_strand_id
1 'polypeptide(L)'
;MVESALRANKIVISDRCVDSTVAYQGYGCGIDLDLIYKLNSLVMGIVPDMTFIIDIDIEKALSRATRNGYESNSMDFYHKVRKGFQRIAEEEKHRCVLLRCDDYEENGICDVYSVHNKIVGLLQGVLHNKMDAASSSVKV
;
A
#
# COMPACT_ATOMS: atom_id res chain seq x y z
N MET A 1 -10.04 3.87 16.49
CA MET A 1 -10.06 2.38 16.51
C MET A 1 -8.68 1.80 16.25
N VAL A 2 -7.98 2.22 15.18
CA VAL A 2 -6.61 1.76 14.86
C VAL A 2 -5.64 1.98 16.03
N GLU A 3 -5.54 3.20 16.58
CA GLU A 3 -4.65 3.48 17.72
C GLU A 3 -4.89 2.56 18.92
N SER A 4 -6.16 2.34 19.28
CA SER A 4 -6.52 1.49 20.41
C SER A 4 -6.09 0.04 20.21
N ALA A 5 -6.19 -0.48 18.98
CA ALA A 5 -5.72 -1.83 18.63
C ALA A 5 -4.19 -1.92 18.65
N LEU A 6 -3.49 -0.91 18.13
CA LEU A 6 -2.03 -0.83 18.17
C LEU A 6 -1.51 -0.77 19.62
N ARG A 7 -2.12 0.04 20.49
CA ARG A 7 -1.80 0.09 21.93
C ARG A 7 -2.05 -1.23 22.65
N ALA A 8 -2.93 -2.07 22.13
CA ALA A 8 -3.18 -3.43 22.62
C ALA A 8 -2.26 -4.48 21.97
N ASN A 9 -1.15 -4.06 21.33
CA ASN A 9 -0.19 -4.92 20.62
C ASN A 9 -0.82 -5.84 19.57
N LYS A 10 -1.89 -5.38 18.90
CA LYS A 10 -2.53 -6.11 17.80
C LYS A 10 -1.96 -5.68 16.46
N ILE A 11 -1.90 -6.63 15.53
CA ILE A 11 -1.67 -6.34 14.11
C ILE A 11 -2.96 -5.73 13.54
N VAL A 12 -2.84 -4.60 12.85
CA VAL A 12 -3.94 -3.96 12.13
C VAL A 12 -3.65 -4.04 10.63
N ILE A 13 -4.58 -4.62 9.89
CA ILE A 13 -4.55 -4.65 8.42
C ILE A 13 -5.59 -3.66 7.93
N SER A 14 -5.19 -2.77 7.05
CA SER A 14 -6.05 -1.75 6.44
C SER A 14 -6.05 -1.90 4.93
N ASP A 15 -7.23 -1.88 4.32
CA ASP A 15 -7.35 -1.67 2.88
C ASP A 15 -7.30 -0.16 2.63
N ARG A 16 -6.19 0.28 2.01
CA ARG A 16 -5.80 1.69 1.83
C ARG A 16 -5.41 2.41 3.13
N CYS A 17 -4.67 3.50 2.95
CA CYS A 17 -4.25 4.43 4.00
C CYS A 17 -3.77 5.75 3.34
N VAL A 18 -2.92 6.54 4.01
CA VAL A 18 -2.43 7.86 3.57
C VAL A 18 -1.86 7.88 2.16
N ASP A 19 -1.16 6.82 1.76
CA ASP A 19 -0.55 6.70 0.44
C ASP A 19 -1.60 6.74 -0.68
N SER A 20 -2.81 6.26 -0.42
CA SER A 20 -3.92 6.35 -1.38
C SER A 20 -4.39 7.79 -1.58
N THR A 21 -4.45 8.61 -0.53
CA THR A 21 -4.78 10.03 -0.68
C THR A 21 -3.73 10.75 -1.52
N VAL A 22 -2.44 10.47 -1.28
CA VAL A 22 -1.34 11.05 -2.06
C VAL A 22 -1.45 10.64 -3.54
N ALA A 23 -1.64 9.35 -3.83
CA ALA A 23 -1.73 8.87 -5.21
C ALA A 23 -2.98 9.39 -5.94
N TYR A 24 -4.16 9.29 -5.34
CA TYR A 24 -5.41 9.67 -6.00
C TYR A 24 -5.59 11.19 -6.07
N GLN A 25 -5.41 11.90 -4.95
CA GLN A 25 -5.67 13.34 -4.92
C GLN A 25 -4.47 14.14 -5.40
N GLY A 26 -3.26 13.72 -5.03
CA GLY A 26 -2.04 14.41 -5.45
C GLY A 26 -1.75 14.17 -6.92
N TYR A 27 -1.49 12.92 -7.28
CA TYR A 27 -1.13 12.60 -8.66
C TYR A 27 -2.34 12.56 -9.58
N GLY A 28 -3.43 11.88 -9.19
CA GLY A 28 -4.63 11.75 -10.02
C GLY A 28 -5.33 13.10 -10.26
N CYS A 29 -5.69 13.80 -9.19
CA CYS A 29 -6.42 15.08 -9.26
C CYS A 29 -5.52 16.31 -9.41
N GLY A 30 -4.20 16.19 -9.25
CA GLY A 30 -3.26 17.31 -9.37
C GLY A 30 -3.26 18.27 -8.18
N ILE A 31 -3.71 17.83 -7.01
CA ILE A 31 -3.62 18.64 -5.78
C ILE A 31 -2.16 18.71 -5.34
N ASP A 32 -1.75 19.86 -4.81
CA ASP A 32 -0.40 20.08 -4.29
C ASP A 32 -0.01 19.01 -3.25
N LEU A 33 1.14 18.36 -3.49
CA LEU A 33 1.60 17.25 -2.66
C LEU A 33 2.00 17.72 -1.26
N ASP A 34 2.64 18.89 -1.15
CA ASP A 34 3.06 19.44 0.14
C ASP A 34 1.84 19.74 1.03
N LEU A 35 0.76 20.27 0.44
CA LEU A 35 -0.53 20.43 1.10
C LEU A 35 -1.08 19.08 1.59
N ILE A 36 -1.09 18.05 0.75
CA ILE A 36 -1.59 16.72 1.15
C ILE A 36 -0.76 16.14 2.29
N TYR A 37 0.57 16.19 2.20
CA TYR A 37 1.45 15.69 3.26
C TYR A 37 1.25 16.45 4.58
N LYS A 38 1.07 17.77 4.51
CA LYS A 38 0.77 18.59 5.67
C LYS A 38 -0.59 18.25 6.30
N LEU A 39 -1.61 18.02 5.49
CA LEU A 39 -2.93 17.62 6.00
C LEU A 39 -2.88 16.21 6.61
N ASN A 40 -2.21 15.27 5.94
CA ASN A 40 -2.04 13.92 6.45
C ASN A 40 -1.29 13.92 7.80
N SER A 41 -0.23 14.71 7.95
CA SER A 41 0.53 14.77 9.21
C SER A 41 -0.27 15.39 10.37
N LEU A 42 -1.21 16.29 10.07
CA LEU A 42 -2.10 16.89 11.07
C LEU A 42 -3.23 15.93 11.53
N VAL A 43 -3.71 15.06 10.64
CA VAL A 43 -4.95 14.28 10.88
C VAL A 43 -4.67 12.82 11.22
N MET A 44 -3.69 12.18 10.57
CA MET A 44 -3.60 10.71 10.58
C MET A 44 -2.93 10.13 11.82
N GLY A 45 -2.07 10.88 12.52
CA GLY A 45 -1.44 10.50 13.80
C GLY A 45 -0.60 9.21 13.81
N ILE A 46 -0.66 8.42 12.74
CA ILE A 46 -0.10 7.07 12.59
C ILE A 46 0.35 6.92 11.14
N VAL A 47 1.53 6.33 10.95
CA VAL A 47 2.03 5.89 9.65
C VAL A 47 2.13 4.36 9.68
N PRO A 48 1.71 3.65 8.62
CA PRO A 48 1.87 2.21 8.56
C PRO A 48 3.33 1.79 8.70
N ASP A 49 3.61 0.74 9.49
CA ASP A 49 4.92 0.09 9.52
C ASP A 49 5.30 -0.50 8.15
N MET A 50 4.29 -0.96 7.41
CA MET A 50 4.47 -1.58 6.11
C MET A 50 3.25 -1.34 5.22
N THR A 51 3.49 -0.95 3.97
CA THR A 51 2.48 -0.77 2.92
C THR A 51 2.84 -1.66 1.73
N PHE A 52 1.91 -2.52 1.30
CA PHE A 52 2.05 -3.27 0.06
C PHE A 52 1.30 -2.57 -1.06
N ILE A 53 2.02 -2.20 -2.12
CA ILE A 53 1.45 -1.56 -3.31
C ILE A 53 1.40 -2.61 -4.40
N ILE A 54 0.19 -3.00 -4.78
CA ILE A 54 -0.04 -3.99 -5.84
C ILE A 54 -0.13 -3.24 -7.17
N ASP A 55 0.94 -3.28 -7.96
CA ASP A 55 1.04 -2.63 -9.27
C ASP A 55 0.49 -3.54 -10.35
N ILE A 56 -0.60 -3.13 -10.99
CA ILE A 56 -1.28 -3.87 -12.04
C ILE A 56 -1.43 -2.99 -13.28
N ASP A 57 -1.42 -3.62 -14.45
CA ASP A 57 -1.78 -2.95 -15.68
C ASP A 57 -3.19 -2.30 -15.59
N ILE A 58 -3.32 -1.08 -16.12
CA ILE A 58 -4.53 -0.28 -15.94
C ILE A 58 -5.70 -0.87 -16.71
N GLU A 59 -5.48 -1.39 -17.92
CA GLU A 59 -6.54 -2.01 -18.72
C GLU A 59 -7.05 -3.28 -18.02
N LYS A 60 -6.13 -4.11 -17.51
CA LYS A 60 -6.47 -5.28 -16.69
C LYS A 60 -7.26 -4.88 -15.44
N ALA A 61 -6.85 -3.81 -14.75
CA ALA A 61 -7.51 -3.32 -13.54
C ALA A 61 -8.93 -2.78 -13.83
N LEU A 62 -9.10 -2.00 -14.90
CA LEU A 62 -10.40 -1.45 -15.28
C LEU A 62 -11.38 -2.52 -15.75
N SER A 63 -10.91 -3.52 -16.48
CA SER A 63 -11.70 -4.71 -16.83
C SER A 63 -12.30 -5.39 -15.59
N ARG A 64 -11.54 -5.46 -14.48
CA ARG A 64 -12.02 -5.99 -13.19
C ARG A 64 -12.98 -5.01 -12.49
N ALA A 65 -12.68 -3.72 -12.48
CA ALA A 65 -13.47 -2.69 -11.79
C ALA A 65 -14.86 -2.49 -12.41
N THR A 66 -14.95 -2.47 -13.75
CA THR A 66 -16.22 -2.32 -14.48
C THR A 66 -17.19 -3.46 -14.17
N ARG A 67 -16.68 -4.69 -14.02
CA ARG A 67 -17.50 -5.85 -13.60
C ARG A 67 -18.11 -5.67 -12.21
N ASN A 68 -17.49 -4.86 -11.36
CA ASN A 68 -17.91 -4.59 -9.99
C ASN A 68 -18.72 -3.28 -9.87
N GLY A 69 -19.07 -2.61 -10.97
CA GLY A 69 -19.93 -1.43 -10.97
C GLY A 69 -19.25 -0.12 -10.52
N TYR A 70 -17.93 -0.02 -10.59
CA TYR A 70 -17.21 1.21 -10.27
C TYR A 70 -17.25 2.22 -11.43
N GLU A 71 -17.58 3.48 -11.15
CA GLU A 71 -17.50 4.57 -12.13
C GLU A 71 -16.04 4.79 -12.58
N SER A 72 -15.83 4.85 -13.89
CA SER A 72 -14.50 5.02 -14.48
C SER A 72 -14.13 6.50 -14.60
N ASN A 73 -12.96 6.85 -14.05
CA ASN A 73 -12.27 8.08 -14.41
C ASN A 73 -11.57 7.93 -15.77
N SER A 74 -10.90 8.97 -16.27
CA SER A 74 -10.14 8.88 -17.52
C SER A 74 -8.91 7.96 -17.40
N MET A 75 -8.46 7.40 -18.52
CA MET A 75 -7.21 6.62 -18.55
C MET A 75 -6.01 7.44 -18.04
N ASP A 76 -5.92 8.72 -18.43
CA ASP A 76 -4.88 9.63 -17.97
C ASP A 76 -4.86 9.76 -16.44
N PHE A 77 -6.03 9.86 -15.80
CA PHE A 77 -6.15 9.85 -14.34
C PHE A 77 -5.52 8.58 -13.75
N TYR A 78 -5.89 7.40 -14.24
CA TYR A 78 -5.34 6.14 -13.72
C TYR A 78 -3.84 5.99 -13.98
N HIS A 79 -3.33 6.47 -15.11
CA HIS A 79 -1.90 6.53 -15.37
C HIS A 79 -1.17 7.40 -14.35
N LYS A 80 -1.71 8.58 -14.01
CA LYS A 80 -1.16 9.44 -12.97
C LYS A 80 -1.20 8.79 -11.60
N VAL A 81 -2.33 8.17 -11.22
CA VAL A 81 -2.46 7.44 -9.94
C VAL A 81 -1.44 6.31 -9.84
N ARG A 82 -1.31 5.47 -10.88
CA ARG A 82 -0.32 4.38 -10.93
C ARG A 82 1.10 4.91 -10.78
N LYS A 83 1.44 5.98 -11.51
CA LYS A 83 2.75 6.65 -11.40
C LYS A 83 2.98 7.19 -9.98
N GLY A 84 1.95 7.75 -9.35
CA GLY A 84 2.02 8.21 -7.96
C GLY A 84 2.36 7.09 -6.98
N PHE A 85 1.69 5.94 -7.10
CA PHE A 85 2.03 4.77 -6.28
C PHE A 85 3.44 4.26 -6.50
N GLN A 86 3.90 4.18 -7.76
CA GLN A 86 5.28 3.80 -8.07
C GLN A 86 6.29 4.76 -7.44
N ARG A 87 6.02 6.07 -7.51
CA ARG A 87 6.87 7.10 -6.90
C ARG A 87 6.90 7.00 -5.37
N ILE A 88 5.74 6.81 -4.73
CA ILE A 88 5.65 6.58 -3.29
C ILE A 88 6.49 5.35 -2.89
N ALA A 89 6.42 4.26 -3.65
CA ALA A 89 7.23 3.07 -3.37
C ALA A 89 8.74 3.33 -3.49
N GLU A 90 9.14 4.21 -4.41
CA GLU A 90 10.54 4.60 -4.60
C GLU A 90 11.08 5.53 -3.51
N GLU A 91 10.26 6.46 -3.02
CA GLU A 91 10.64 7.42 -1.98
C GLU A 91 10.59 6.79 -0.59
N GLU A 92 9.61 5.90 -0.35
CA GLU A 92 9.32 5.33 0.96
C GLU A 92 9.75 3.85 1.05
N LYS A 93 10.86 3.48 0.40
CA LYS A 93 11.38 2.09 0.32
C LYS A 93 11.55 1.38 1.66
N HIS A 94 11.65 2.13 2.75
CA HIS A 94 11.78 1.60 4.10
C HIS A 94 10.47 0.98 4.64
N ARG A 95 9.32 1.41 4.14
CA ARG A 95 7.98 0.93 4.57
C ARG A 95 7.11 0.44 3.41
N CYS A 96 7.37 0.89 2.18
CA CYS A 96 6.58 0.54 1.00
C CYS A 96 7.24 -0.57 0.19
N VAL A 97 6.46 -1.60 -0.15
CA VAL A 97 6.87 -2.68 -1.04
C VAL A 97 5.99 -2.69 -2.27
N LEU A 98 6.61 -2.46 -3.44
CA LEU A 98 5.94 -2.58 -4.73
C LEU A 98 5.90 -4.05 -5.17
N LEU A 99 4.71 -4.59 -5.39
CA LEU A 99 4.46 -5.93 -5.90
C LEU A 99 3.89 -5.79 -7.32
N ARG A 100 4.68 -6.13 -8.34
CA ARG A 100 4.20 -6.10 -9.72
C ARG A 100 3.37 -7.34 -9.99
N CYS A 101 2.10 -7.17 -10.34
CA CYS A 101 1.20 -8.26 -10.68
C CYS A 101 1.77 -9.14 -11.80
N ASP A 102 2.50 -8.53 -12.75
CA ASP A 102 3.14 -9.19 -13.88
C ASP A 102 4.16 -10.28 -13.44
N ASP A 103 4.76 -10.14 -12.25
CA ASP A 103 5.70 -11.12 -11.68
C ASP A 103 4.99 -12.38 -11.13
N TYR A 104 3.66 -12.34 -11.04
CA TYR A 104 2.81 -13.38 -10.45
C TYR A 104 1.74 -13.86 -11.44
N GLU A 105 1.96 -13.68 -12.75
CA GLU A 105 1.00 -14.11 -13.75
C GLU A 105 1.18 -15.58 -14.13
N GLU A 106 0.06 -16.29 -14.14
CA GLU A 106 -0.06 -17.58 -14.80
C GLU A 106 -1.15 -17.44 -15.88
N ASN A 107 -0.82 -17.77 -17.13
CA ASN A 107 -1.73 -17.60 -18.28
C ASN A 107 -2.28 -16.17 -18.48
N GLY A 108 -1.48 -15.14 -18.19
CA GLY A 108 -1.87 -13.73 -18.35
C GLY A 108 -2.85 -13.21 -17.29
N ILE A 109 -3.06 -13.98 -16.23
CA ILE A 109 -3.86 -13.58 -15.07
C ILE A 109 -2.92 -13.54 -13.87
N CYS A 110 -2.80 -12.36 -13.24
CA CYS A 110 -2.14 -12.26 -11.96
C CYS A 110 -2.91 -13.09 -10.92
N ASP A 111 -2.23 -14.11 -10.39
CA ASP A 111 -2.74 -15.02 -9.39
C ASP A 111 -2.74 -14.35 -8.00
N VAL A 112 -3.94 -14.22 -7.44
CA VAL A 112 -4.15 -13.62 -6.11
C VAL A 112 -3.45 -14.42 -5.03
N TYR A 113 -3.37 -15.76 -5.16
CA TYR A 113 -2.72 -16.60 -4.17
C TYR A 113 -1.20 -16.39 -4.13
N SER A 114 -0.57 -16.23 -5.28
CA SER A 114 0.86 -15.92 -5.39
C SER A 114 1.21 -14.58 -4.75
N VAL A 115 0.41 -13.53 -5.02
CA VAL A 115 0.58 -12.21 -4.36
C VAL A 115 0.36 -12.34 -2.85
N HIS A 116 -0.70 -13.05 -2.42
CA HIS A 116 -0.99 -13.29 -1.01
C HIS A 116 0.18 -14.00 -0.30
N ASN A 117 0.67 -15.09 -0.87
CA ASN A 117 1.79 -15.86 -0.32
C ASN A 117 3.06 -15.00 -0.19
N LYS A 118 3.30 -14.13 -1.18
CA LYS A 118 4.41 -13.17 -1.10
C LYS A 118 4.25 -12.19 0.06
N ILE A 119 3.06 -11.59 0.22
CA ILE A 119 2.77 -10.67 1.32
C ILE A 119 2.94 -11.37 2.68
N VAL A 120 2.38 -12.57 2.84
CA VAL A 120 2.49 -13.36 4.07
C VAL A 120 3.96 -13.68 4.39
N GLY A 121 4.74 -14.11 3.41
CA GLY A 121 6.17 -14.39 3.61
C GLY A 121 6.98 -13.15 4.03
N LEU A 122 6.69 -11.99 3.43
CA LEU A 122 7.31 -10.72 3.83
C LEU A 122 6.91 -10.30 5.25
N LEU A 123 5.62 -10.40 5.59
CA LEU A 123 5.11 -10.11 6.94
C LEU A 123 5.74 -11.03 7.99
N GLN A 124 5.84 -12.33 7.72
CA GLN A 124 6.48 -13.29 8.62
C GLN A 124 7.94 -12.91 8.89
N GLY A 125 8.70 -12.50 7.86
CA GLY A 125 10.07 -12.03 8.04
C GLY A 125 10.18 -10.81 8.96
N VAL A 126 9.28 -9.83 8.80
CA VAL A 126 9.24 -8.63 9.65
C VAL A 126 8.86 -8.96 11.09
N LEU A 127 7.87 -9.84 11.29
CA LEU A 127 7.40 -10.22 12.62
C LEU A 127 8.48 -10.98 13.41
N HIS A 128 9.23 -11.90 12.78
CA HIS A 128 10.35 -12.57 13.44
C HIS A 128 11.41 -11.56 13.91
N ASN A 129 11.82 -10.63 13.04
CA ASN A 129 12.81 -9.61 13.39
C ASN A 129 12.35 -8.70 14.55
N LYS A 130 11.07 -8.32 14.59
CA LYS A 130 10.51 -7.50 15.68
C LYS A 130 10.45 -8.27 17.01
N MET A 131 10.16 -9.58 16.98
CA MET A 131 10.15 -10.43 18.18
C MET A 131 11.57 -10.65 18.75
N ASP A 132 12.56 -10.80 17.87
CA ASP A 132 13.96 -10.94 18.27
C ASP A 132 14.52 -9.64 18.87
N ALA A 133 14.17 -8.49 18.31
CA ALA A 133 14.54 -7.17 18.82
C ALA A 133 13.87 -6.85 20.18
N ALA A 134 12.62 -7.26 20.37
CA ALA A 134 11.92 -7.12 21.65
C ALA A 134 12.54 -8.00 22.75
N SER A 135 13.03 -9.20 22.40
CA SER A 135 13.65 -10.14 23.33
C SER A 135 15.07 -9.73 23.76
N SER A 136 15.75 -8.92 22.94
CA SER A 136 17.10 -8.40 23.24
C SER A 136 17.09 -7.08 24.02
N SER A 137 15.93 -6.42 24.14
CA SER A 137 15.74 -5.18 24.91
C SER A 137 15.43 -5.40 26.40
N VAL A 138 15.35 -6.67 26.86
CA VAL A 138 15.03 -7.05 28.25
C VAL A 138 16.28 -7.48 29.05
N LYS A 139 17.49 -7.29 28.52
CA LYS A 139 18.74 -7.50 29.27
C LYS A 139 19.42 -6.17 29.62
N VAL A 140 18.94 -5.51 30.68
CA VAL A 140 19.76 -4.71 31.61
C VAL A 140 19.20 -4.90 33.01
#